data_AF-A0A950B4N6-F1
#
_entry.id   AF-A0A950B4N6-F1
#
_cell.length_a   1.000
_cell.length_b   1.000
_cell.length_c   1.000
_cell.angle_alpha   90.00
_cell.angle_beta   90.00
_cell.angle_gamma   90.00
#
_symmetry.space_group_name_H-M   'P 1'
#
loop_
_entity.id
_entity.type
_entity.pdbx_description
1 polymer ?
#
loop_
_entity_poly.entity_id
_entity_poly.type
_entity_poly.pdbx_seq_one_letter_code
_entity_poly.pdbx_strand_id
1 'polypeptide(L)'
;MHNTTVVQAMQPAQKHSKPIPDTLLLVLGAALIAWAGSAQAGRSCENKPLTAETMGKSLNLAMRTAQALDAEYQKNGTQVVLLARQGQDLSKYELTYSHYGWAYRTPEGPWRVAHKLNECGTAGGHVYRQGLGEFFLDDLWRYEAAIQVPTPAV
;
A
#
# COMPACT_ATOMS: atom_id res chain seq x y z
N MET A 1 57.14 9.64 3.16
CA MET A 1 57.60 9.30 4.52
C MET A 1 56.44 9.60 5.46
N HIS A 2 55.72 8.71 6.13
CA HIS A 2 55.74 7.27 6.28
C HIS A 2 54.28 6.79 6.33
N ASN A 3 53.99 5.73 5.59
CA ASN A 3 52.76 4.94 5.73
C ASN A 3 52.93 4.06 6.98
N THR A 4 51.98 4.05 7.90
CA THR A 4 51.94 2.99 8.93
C THR A 4 50.49 2.65 9.25
N THR A 5 49.92 1.79 8.40
CA THR A 5 48.74 1.01 8.74
C THR A 5 49.17 -0.10 9.69
N VAL A 6 48.71 -0.05 10.94
CA VAL A 6 48.85 -1.16 11.87
C VAL A 6 47.90 -2.26 11.42
N VAL A 7 48.45 -3.32 10.81
CA VAL A 7 47.70 -4.56 10.56
C VAL A 7 47.77 -5.39 11.84
N GLN A 8 46.69 -5.39 12.62
CA GLN A 8 46.53 -6.39 13.67
C GLN A 8 46.42 -7.77 13.02
N ALA A 9 47.34 -8.66 13.38
CA ALA A 9 47.21 -10.08 13.06
C ALA A 9 45.91 -10.60 13.70
N MET A 10 44.90 -10.89 12.87
CA MET A 10 43.75 -11.68 13.30
C MET A 10 44.29 -13.02 13.80
N GLN A 11 44.06 -13.33 15.07
CA GLN A 11 44.27 -14.66 15.60
C GLN A 11 43.43 -15.66 14.77
N PRO A 12 43.95 -16.85 14.45
CA PRO A 12 43.15 -17.86 13.77
C PRO A 12 41.98 -18.22 14.69
N ALA A 13 40.75 -18.08 14.17
CA ALA A 13 39.55 -18.54 14.85
C ALA A 13 39.74 -20.02 15.22
N GLN A 14 39.77 -20.32 16.53
CA GLN A 14 39.73 -21.70 16.98
C GLN A 14 38.39 -22.30 16.55
N LYS A 15 38.44 -23.17 15.54
CA LYS A 15 37.29 -23.94 15.06
C LYS A 15 36.96 -24.99 16.12
N HIS A 16 36.17 -24.62 17.12
CA HIS A 16 35.49 -25.60 17.96
C HIS A 16 34.32 -26.21 17.18
N SER A 17 34.64 -27.06 16.19
CA SER A 17 33.64 -27.89 15.52
C SER A 17 33.38 -29.14 16.37
N LYS A 18 32.64 -28.98 17.46
CA LYS A 18 31.90 -30.14 17.99
C LYS A 18 30.83 -30.48 16.95
N PRO A 19 30.74 -31.74 16.48
CA PRO A 19 29.68 -32.12 15.56
C PRO A 19 28.35 -31.87 16.25
N ILE A 20 27.55 -30.97 15.67
CA ILE A 20 26.16 -30.79 16.10
C ILE A 20 25.46 -32.10 15.72
N PRO A 21 24.90 -32.86 16.67
CA PRO A 21 24.25 -34.11 16.34
C PRO A 21 23.09 -33.83 15.37
N ASP A 22 22.95 -34.65 14.34
CA ASP A 22 21.93 -34.46 13.28
C ASP A 22 20.52 -34.34 13.87
N THR A 23 20.27 -34.96 15.02
CA THR A 23 19.03 -34.85 15.79
C THR A 23 18.78 -33.44 16.31
N LEU A 24 19.82 -32.72 16.75
CA LEU A 24 19.68 -31.33 17.21
C LEU A 24 19.43 -30.39 16.03
N LEU A 25 20.07 -30.62 14.88
CA LEU A 25 19.79 -29.89 13.63
C LEU A 25 18.35 -30.11 13.14
N LEU A 26 17.87 -31.35 13.18
CA LEU A 26 16.50 -31.72 12.80
C LEU A 26 15.45 -31.12 13.75
N VAL A 27 15.68 -31.17 15.06
CA VAL A 27 14.77 -30.57 16.05
C VAL A 27 14.73 -29.05 15.93
N LEU A 28 15.88 -28.40 15.75
CA LEU A 28 15.94 -26.95 15.55
C LEU A 28 15.25 -26.54 14.24
N GLY A 29 15.47 -27.31 13.16
CA GLY A 29 14.81 -27.10 11.87
C GLY A 29 13.29 -27.25 11.96
N ALA A 30 12.81 -28.32 12.61
CA ALA A 30 11.38 -28.55 12.82
C ALA A 30 10.74 -27.44 13.69
N ALA A 31 11.44 -26.99 14.74
CA ALA A 31 10.99 -25.88 15.58
C ALA A 31 10.89 -24.56 14.79
N LEU A 32 11.87 -24.25 13.93
CA LEU A 32 11.85 -23.06 13.08
C LEU A 32 10.73 -23.10 12.03
N ILE A 33 10.44 -24.26 11.44
CA ILE A 33 9.32 -24.44 10.51
C ILE A 33 7.97 -24.29 11.23
N ALA A 34 7.85 -24.84 12.44
CA ALA A 34 6.66 -24.68 13.27
C ALA A 34 6.44 -23.24 13.77
N TRP A 35 7.53 -22.45 13.85
CA TRP A 35 7.51 -21.02 14.20
C TRP A 35 7.39 -20.08 13.01
N ALA A 36 7.33 -20.59 11.78
CA ALA A 36 6.97 -19.80 10.61
C ALA A 36 5.47 -19.48 10.67
N GLY A 37 5.09 -18.64 11.63
CA GLY A 37 3.76 -18.07 11.74
C GLY A 37 3.40 -17.32 10.45
N SER A 38 2.10 -17.14 10.22
CA SER A 38 1.59 -16.34 9.11
C SER A 38 2.29 -14.99 9.12
N ALA A 39 3.13 -14.73 8.13
CA ALA A 39 3.68 -13.40 7.91
C ALA A 39 2.50 -12.46 7.65
N GLN A 40 2.06 -11.72 8.67
CA GLN A 40 1.03 -10.70 8.53
C GLN A 40 1.67 -9.51 7.82
N ALA A 41 1.71 -9.58 6.49
CA ALA A 41 2.21 -8.52 5.65
C ALA A 41 1.16 -7.39 5.64
N GLY A 42 1.26 -6.46 6.59
CA GLY A 42 0.39 -5.28 6.63
C GLY A 42 0.17 -4.73 8.03
N ARG A 43 -0.19 -3.45 8.11
CA ARG A 43 -0.78 -2.86 9.32
C ARG A 43 -2.14 -3.50 9.63
N SER A 44 -2.67 -3.28 10.83
CA SER A 44 -4.00 -3.76 11.21
C SER A 44 -5.03 -3.34 10.15
N CYS A 45 -5.63 -4.31 9.48
CA CYS A 45 -6.92 -4.06 8.85
C CYS A 45 -7.98 -4.29 9.93
N GLU A 46 -8.49 -3.20 10.48
CA GLU A 46 -9.59 -3.21 11.42
C GLU A 46 -10.90 -3.10 10.64
N ASN A 47 -11.74 -4.12 10.78
CA ASN A 47 -13.07 -4.11 10.18
C ASN A 47 -13.97 -3.22 11.06
N LYS A 48 -13.84 -1.91 10.89
CA LYS A 48 -14.56 -0.90 11.66
C LYS A 48 -15.87 -0.55 10.94
N PRO A 49 -17.03 -0.64 11.62
CA PRO A 49 -18.30 -0.22 11.04
C PRO A 49 -18.27 1.25 10.62
N LEU A 50 -18.77 1.52 9.41
CA LEU A 50 -18.86 2.88 8.88
C LEU A 50 -19.99 3.64 9.60
N THR A 51 -19.69 4.81 10.16
CA THR A 51 -20.73 5.69 10.73
C THR A 51 -21.44 6.49 9.63
N ALA A 52 -22.68 6.92 9.87
CA ALA A 52 -23.43 7.76 8.92
C ALA A 52 -22.70 9.08 8.60
N GLU A 53 -22.02 9.67 9.58
CA GLU A 53 -21.21 10.87 9.38
C GLU A 53 -20.02 10.61 8.44
N THR A 54 -19.27 9.54 8.69
CA THR A 54 -18.12 9.12 7.86
C THR A 54 -18.57 8.82 6.44
N MET A 55 -19.70 8.12 6.30
CA MET A 55 -20.33 7.84 5.02
C MET A 55 -20.69 9.13 4.27
N GLY A 56 -21.35 10.07 4.94
CA GLY A 56 -21.75 11.35 4.34
C GLY A 56 -20.55 12.16 3.83
N LYS A 57 -19.48 12.26 4.64
CA LYS A 57 -18.24 12.95 4.23
C LYS A 57 -17.56 12.26 3.04
N SER A 58 -17.51 10.92 3.05
CA SER A 58 -16.89 10.12 1.97
C SER A 58 -17.65 10.25 0.66
N LEU A 59 -18.98 10.17 0.71
CA LEU A 59 -19.84 10.34 -0.47
C LEU A 59 -19.83 11.78 -0.99
N ASN A 60 -19.70 12.78 -0.11
CA ASN A 60 -19.53 14.17 -0.53
C ASN A 60 -18.21 14.36 -1.30
N LEU A 61 -17.11 13.77 -0.81
CA LEU A 61 -15.83 13.79 -1.51
C LEU A 61 -15.91 13.06 -2.86
N ALA A 62 -16.59 11.90 -2.90
CA ALA A 62 -16.82 11.16 -4.14
C ALA A 62 -17.59 11.99 -5.18
N MET A 63 -18.67 12.67 -4.76
CA MET A 63 -19.46 13.55 -5.61
C MET A 63 -18.64 14.72 -6.15
N ARG A 64 -17.89 15.42 -5.29
CA ARG A 64 -17.03 16.54 -5.72
C ARG A 64 -15.94 16.08 -6.69
N THR A 65 -15.36 14.90 -6.43
CA THR A 65 -14.38 14.28 -7.32
C THR A 65 -15.02 13.97 -8.67
N ALA A 66 -16.22 13.38 -8.70
CA ALA A 66 -16.95 13.12 -9.95
C ALA A 66 -17.18 14.40 -10.75
N GLN A 67 -17.61 15.49 -10.11
CA GLN A 67 -17.80 16.80 -10.74
C GLN A 67 -16.51 17.36 -11.33
N ALA A 68 -15.39 17.24 -10.61
CA ALA A 68 -14.08 17.68 -11.11
C ALA A 68 -13.63 16.86 -12.33
N LEU A 69 -13.81 15.53 -12.29
CA LEU A 69 -13.47 14.64 -13.39
C LEU A 69 -14.38 14.88 -14.62
N ASP A 70 -15.67 15.09 -14.40
CA ASP A 70 -16.60 15.44 -15.48
C ASP A 70 -16.23 16.77 -16.12
N ALA A 71 -15.90 17.80 -15.33
CA ALA A 71 -15.44 19.10 -15.86
C ALA A 71 -14.15 18.96 -16.68
N GLU A 72 -13.20 18.15 -16.21
CA GLU A 72 -11.95 17.86 -16.90
C GLU A 72 -12.18 17.10 -18.22
N TYR A 73 -13.10 16.12 -18.23
CA TYR A 73 -13.53 15.45 -19.46
C TYR A 73 -14.20 16.40 -20.45
N GLN A 74 -15.12 17.25 -20.00
CA GLN A 74 -15.81 18.20 -20.89
C GLN A 74 -14.84 19.22 -21.49
N LYS A 75 -13.83 19.63 -20.73
CA LYS A 75 -12.85 20.64 -21.17
C LYS A 75 -11.80 20.05 -22.13
N ASN A 76 -11.24 18.90 -21.80
CA ASN A 76 -10.03 18.38 -22.44
C ASN A 76 -10.20 16.99 -23.08
N GLY A 77 -11.38 16.37 -22.96
CA GLY A 77 -11.60 14.99 -23.40
C GLY A 77 -10.89 13.95 -22.54
N THR A 78 -10.42 14.31 -21.34
CA THR A 78 -9.68 13.42 -20.44
C THR A 78 -10.54 12.24 -20.02
N GLN A 79 -10.10 11.02 -20.32
CA GLN A 79 -10.83 9.78 -20.01
C GLN A 79 -10.17 8.94 -18.92
N VAL A 80 -8.91 9.22 -18.58
CA VAL A 80 -8.14 8.47 -17.57
C VAL A 80 -7.32 9.46 -16.75
N VAL A 81 -7.37 9.31 -15.42
CA VAL A 81 -6.53 10.06 -14.49
C VAL A 81 -5.97 9.15 -13.40
N LEU A 82 -4.86 9.54 -12.82
CA LEU A 82 -4.42 9.02 -11.53
C LEU A 82 -5.23 9.72 -10.43
N LEU A 83 -5.91 8.94 -9.59
CA LEU A 83 -6.70 9.42 -8.47
C LEU A 83 -6.10 8.90 -7.16
N ALA A 84 -5.85 9.79 -6.20
CA ALA A 84 -5.26 9.43 -4.91
C ALA A 84 -6.09 9.97 -3.74
N ARG A 85 -6.00 9.28 -2.58
CA ARG A 85 -6.72 9.61 -1.33
C ARG A 85 -5.80 9.51 -0.11
N GLN A 86 -6.14 10.25 0.95
CA GLN A 86 -5.46 10.22 2.25
C GLN A 86 -6.22 9.30 3.23
N GLY A 87 -6.03 8.00 3.09
CA GLY A 87 -6.62 7.00 3.99
C GLY A 87 -5.89 6.91 5.34
N GLN A 88 -4.57 7.10 5.35
CA GLN A 88 -3.74 7.01 6.55
C GLN A 88 -2.84 8.23 6.69
N ASP A 89 -2.46 8.55 7.93
CA ASP A 89 -1.39 9.52 8.19
C ASP A 89 -0.02 8.89 7.87
N LEU A 90 0.56 9.33 6.75
CA LEU A 90 1.90 8.93 6.31
C LEU A 90 2.93 10.06 6.47
N SER A 91 2.62 11.11 7.23
CA SER A 91 3.51 12.28 7.43
C SER A 91 4.90 11.91 7.93
N LYS A 92 5.02 10.90 8.79
CA LYS A 92 6.32 10.36 9.26
C LYS A 92 7.21 9.79 8.15
N TYR A 93 6.65 9.53 6.97
CA TYR A 93 7.35 9.05 5.77
C TYR A 93 7.43 10.12 4.69
N GLU A 94 7.04 11.36 4.99
CA GLU A 94 7.00 12.47 4.03
C GLU A 94 6.10 12.18 2.82
N LEU A 95 5.05 11.36 3.02
CA LEU A 95 4.05 11.02 2.01
C LEU A 95 2.68 11.63 2.38
N THR A 96 2.00 12.19 1.40
CA THR A 96 0.66 12.78 1.57
C THR A 96 -0.45 11.76 1.34
N TYR A 97 -0.38 11.00 0.25
CA TYR A 97 -1.44 10.07 -0.15
C TYR A 97 -1.06 8.63 0.18
N SER A 98 -1.97 7.90 0.81
CA SER A 98 -1.73 6.53 1.23
C SER A 98 -2.23 5.48 0.23
N HIS A 99 -3.09 5.89 -0.71
CA HIS A 99 -3.70 4.99 -1.67
C HIS A 99 -4.03 5.72 -2.96
N TYR A 100 -3.93 5.01 -4.08
CA TYR A 100 -4.25 5.54 -5.40
C TYR A 100 -4.83 4.48 -6.33
N GLY A 101 -5.45 4.93 -7.41
CA GLY A 101 -5.96 4.11 -8.48
C GLY A 101 -6.04 4.87 -9.80
N TRP A 102 -6.40 4.15 -10.85
CA TRP A 102 -6.71 4.73 -12.16
C TRP A 102 -8.20 4.98 -12.25
N ALA A 103 -8.61 6.24 -12.19
CA ALA A 103 -9.99 6.60 -12.48
C ALA A 103 -10.16 6.72 -14.00
N TYR A 104 -11.10 5.97 -14.55
CA TYR A 104 -11.40 5.97 -15.98
C TYR A 104 -12.90 6.14 -16.22
N ARG A 105 -13.23 6.90 -17.25
CA ARG A 105 -14.61 7.12 -17.69
C ARG A 105 -15.10 5.90 -18.46
N THR A 106 -16.27 5.37 -18.12
CA THR A 106 -16.88 4.29 -18.90
C THR A 106 -17.66 4.83 -20.10
N PRO A 107 -17.93 4.02 -21.14
CA PRO A 107 -18.76 4.43 -22.27
C PRO A 107 -20.16 4.90 -21.85
N GLU A 108 -20.70 4.36 -20.76
CA GLU A 108 -22.02 4.71 -20.23
C GLU A 108 -22.02 6.05 -19.47
N GLY A 109 -20.85 6.62 -19.19
CA GLY A 109 -20.68 7.91 -18.53
C GLY A 109 -20.06 7.87 -17.13
N PRO A 110 -20.42 6.95 -16.22
CA PRO A 110 -19.84 6.93 -14.88
C PRO A 110 -18.32 6.76 -14.85
N TRP A 111 -17.70 7.26 -13.79
CA TRP A 111 -16.29 7.00 -13.49
C TRP A 111 -16.14 5.73 -12.66
N ARG A 112 -15.17 4.91 -13.02
CA ARG A 112 -14.74 3.73 -12.26
C ARG A 112 -13.28 3.89 -11.86
N VAL A 113 -12.88 3.30 -10.75
CA VAL A 113 -11.50 3.30 -10.26
C VAL A 113 -10.97 1.87 -10.27
N ALA A 114 -9.92 1.65 -11.05
CA ALA A 114 -9.10 0.44 -10.98
C ALA A 114 -8.01 0.63 -9.92
N HIS A 115 -8.06 -0.15 -8.84
CA HIS A 115 -7.12 -0.02 -7.73
C HIS A 115 -6.91 -1.33 -7.00
N LYS A 116 -5.74 -1.50 -6.39
CA LYS A 116 -5.39 -2.72 -5.67
C LYS A 116 -5.79 -2.60 -4.20
N LEU A 117 -6.60 -3.52 -3.70
CA LEU A 117 -6.89 -3.66 -2.27
C LEU A 117 -6.29 -4.95 -1.73
N ASN A 118 -6.10 -4.99 -0.41
CA ASN A 118 -5.79 -6.21 0.33
C ASN A 118 -7.05 -6.70 1.04
N GLU A 119 -7.20 -8.01 1.10
CA GLU A 119 -8.24 -8.63 1.91
C GLU A 119 -7.78 -8.73 3.36
N CYS A 120 -8.60 -8.23 4.26
CA CYS A 120 -8.26 -8.14 5.67
C CYS A 120 -8.18 -9.52 6.31
N GLY A 121 -7.10 -9.79 7.04
CA GLY A 121 -6.87 -11.07 7.70
C GLY A 121 -6.39 -12.20 6.76
N THR A 122 -6.10 -11.90 5.48
CA THR A 122 -5.57 -12.88 4.53
C THR A 122 -4.30 -12.32 3.86
N ALA A 123 -3.60 -13.17 3.08
CA ALA A 123 -2.52 -12.75 2.19
C ALA A 123 -3.03 -12.33 0.80
N GLY A 124 -4.36 -12.27 0.61
CA GLY A 124 -5.02 -11.99 -0.66
C GLY A 124 -4.97 -10.50 -1.01
N GLY A 125 -4.75 -10.22 -2.28
CA GLY A 125 -4.84 -8.87 -2.83
C GLY A 125 -5.22 -8.91 -4.30
N HIS A 126 -6.16 -8.05 -4.69
CA HIS A 126 -6.74 -8.03 -6.02
C HIS A 126 -6.87 -6.61 -6.54
N VAL A 127 -6.91 -6.48 -7.87
CA VAL A 127 -7.31 -5.24 -8.52
C VAL A 127 -8.83 -5.22 -8.64
N TYR A 128 -9.46 -4.24 -8.00
CA TYR A 128 -10.89 -4.03 -8.03
C TYR A 128 -11.25 -2.92 -9.02
N ARG A 129 -12.44 -3.01 -9.61
CA ARG A 129 -13.03 -1.99 -10.49
C ARG A 129 -14.29 -1.45 -9.83
N GLN A 130 -14.12 -0.40 -9.03
CA GLN A 130 -15.14 0.12 -8.13
C GLN A 130 -15.62 1.51 -8.55
N GLY A 131 -16.76 1.97 -8.04
CA GLY A 131 -17.17 3.37 -8.21
C GLY A 131 -16.35 4.32 -7.34
N LEU A 132 -16.56 5.62 -7.55
CA LEU A 132 -15.93 6.66 -6.71
C LEU A 132 -16.39 6.58 -5.25
N GLY A 133 -17.64 6.16 -5.00
CA GLY A 133 -18.15 5.98 -3.64
C GLY A 133 -17.33 4.98 -2.87
N GLU A 134 -17.20 3.76 -3.40
CA GLU A 134 -16.41 2.68 -2.82
C GLU A 134 -14.92 3.05 -2.72
N PHE A 135 -14.40 3.85 -3.66
CA PHE A 135 -13.05 4.42 -3.57
C PHE A 135 -12.87 5.46 -2.47
N PHE A 136 -13.91 6.03 -1.86
CA PHE A 136 -13.73 6.95 -0.72
C PHE A 136 -14.31 6.41 0.60
N LEU A 137 -15.11 5.34 0.57
CA LEU A 137 -15.67 4.67 1.75
C LEU A 137 -14.65 3.72 2.43
N ASP A 138 -13.52 4.27 2.89
CA ASP A 138 -12.40 3.53 3.52
C ASP A 138 -11.77 4.32 4.69
N ASP A 139 -12.62 4.77 5.64
CA ASP A 139 -12.27 5.52 6.87
C ASP A 139 -11.07 6.50 6.72
N LEU A 140 -11.27 7.56 5.93
CA LEU A 140 -10.18 8.46 5.54
C LEU A 140 -9.60 9.25 6.72
N TRP A 141 -8.27 9.31 6.81
CA TRP A 141 -7.54 10.25 7.67
C TRP A 141 -7.88 11.71 7.35
N ARG A 142 -7.90 12.07 6.05
CA ARG A 142 -8.32 13.38 5.56
C ARG A 142 -9.20 13.22 4.33
N TYR A 143 -10.28 14.02 4.28
CA TYR A 143 -11.23 14.04 3.18
C TYR A 143 -10.72 14.89 2.01
N GLU A 144 -9.60 14.47 1.45
CA GLU A 144 -8.90 15.14 0.35
C GLU A 144 -8.54 14.13 -0.73
N ALA A 145 -8.69 14.55 -1.98
CA ALA A 145 -8.33 13.76 -3.16
C ALA A 145 -7.32 14.54 -4.00
N ALA A 146 -6.41 13.80 -4.65
CA ALA A 146 -5.58 14.34 -5.73
C ALA A 146 -5.99 13.71 -7.06
N ILE A 147 -6.05 14.56 -8.09
CA ILE A 147 -6.25 14.16 -9.47
C ILE A 147 -5.00 14.59 -10.25
N GLN A 148 -4.38 13.64 -10.93
CA GLN A 148 -3.26 13.90 -11.83
C GLN A 148 -3.61 13.35 -13.22
N VAL A 149 -3.64 14.24 -14.21
CA VAL A 149 -3.80 13.86 -15.63
C VAL A 149 -2.44 13.40 -16.14
N PRO A 150 -2.33 12.18 -16.72
CA PRO A 150 -1.09 11.73 -17.35
C PRO A 150 -0.70 12.66 -18.50
N THR A 151 0.56 13.07 -18.54
CA THR A 151 1.11 13.71 -19.74
C THR A 151 1.57 12.63 -20.73
N PRO A 152 1.59 12.91 -22.03
CA PRO A 152 2.20 12.01 -23.01
C PRO A 152 3.61 11.62 -22.58
N ALA A 153 4.02 10.40 -22.94
CA ALA A 153 5.40 9.96 -22.75
C ALA A 153 6.35 10.94 -23.47
N VAL A 154 7.43 11.31 -22.78
CA VAL A 154 8.53 12.13 -23.31
C VAL A 154 9.60 11.26 -23.97
#